data_AF-A0A248UDA8-F1
#
_entry.id   AF-A0A248UDA8-F1
#
_cell.length_a   1.000
_cell.length_b   1.000
_cell.length_c   1.000
_cell.angle_alpha   90.00
_cell.angle_beta   90.00
_cell.angle_gamma   90.00
#
_symmetry.space_group_name_H-M   'P 1'
#
loop_
_entity.id
_entity.type
_entity.pdbx_description
1 polymer ?
#
loop_
_entity_poly.entity_id
_entity_poly.type
_entity_poly.pdbx_seq_one_letter_code
_entity_poly.pdbx_strand_id
1 'polypeptide(L)' 'MWRTLAKRGRLVLPAPEDGIEFAGLVISEPVTEQPCSDQGRTEICVGPVTVRLEAGASVARIVAVARGLAAPS' A
#
# COMPACT_ATOMS: atom_id res chain seq x y z
N MET A 1 -15.92 21.85 -16.07
CA MET A 1 -15.29 20.69 -15.39
C MET A 1 -15.91 19.40 -15.92
N TRP A 2 -15.11 18.35 -16.18
CA TRP A 2 -15.57 17.10 -16.80
C TRP A 2 -16.67 16.38 -16.01
N ARG A 3 -16.60 16.42 -14.66
CA ARG A 3 -17.65 15.87 -13.77
C ARG A 3 -19.02 16.52 -14.01
N THR A 4 -19.07 17.82 -14.30
CA THR A 4 -20.32 18.53 -14.60
C THR A 4 -20.91 18.12 -15.95
N LEU A 5 -20.06 17.87 -16.95
CA LEU A 5 -20.49 17.40 -18.26
C LEU A 5 -20.98 15.95 -18.18
N ALA A 6 -20.29 15.08 -17.43
CA ALA A 6 -20.72 13.71 -17.17
C ALA A 6 -22.10 13.67 -16.49
N LYS A 7 -22.29 14.45 -15.41
CA LYS A 7 -23.58 14.56 -14.71
C LYS A 7 -24.73 15.04 -15.60
N ARG A 8 -24.43 15.83 -16.64
CA ARG A 8 -25.42 16.33 -17.59
C ARG A 8 -25.59 15.44 -18.83
N GLY A 9 -24.94 14.28 -18.88
CA GLY A 9 -24.97 13.40 -20.05
C GLY A 9 -24.30 13.99 -21.30
N ARG A 10 -23.44 15.01 -21.13
CA ARG A 10 -22.74 15.71 -22.21
C ARG A 10 -21.27 15.32 -22.31
N LEU A 11 -20.84 14.32 -21.56
CA LEU A 11 -19.50 13.73 -21.71
C LEU A 11 -19.62 12.60 -22.73
N VAL A 12 -19.21 12.89 -23.96
CA VAL A 12 -19.15 11.92 -25.05
C VAL A 12 -17.68 11.57 -25.26
N LEU A 13 -17.37 10.29 -25.30
CA LEU A 13 -16.07 9.81 -25.75
C LEU A 13 -16.12 9.69 -27.28
N PRO A 14 -15.11 10.20 -28.01
CA PRO A 14 -15.02 9.95 -29.44
C PRO A 14 -14.89 8.44 -29.69
N ALA A 15 -15.47 7.98 -30.80
CA ALA A 15 -15.27 6.61 -31.24
C ALA A 15 -13.77 6.38 -31.48
N PRO A 16 -13.19 5.29 -30.97
CA PRO A 16 -11.80 4.97 -31.28
C PRO A 16 -11.66 4.57 -32.75
N GLU A 17 -10.49 4.86 -33.31
CA GLU A 17 -10.16 4.61 -34.72
C GLU A 17 -10.12 3.10 -35.06
N ASP A 18 -9.79 2.27 -34.06
CA ASP A 18 -9.76 0.81 -34.15
C ASP A 18 -10.90 0.18 -33.34
N GLY A 19 -11.30 -1.05 -33.72
CA GLY A 19 -12.34 -1.82 -33.04
C GLY A 19 -12.10 -1.90 -31.53
N ILE A 20 -13.15 -1.62 -30.74
CA ILE A 20 -13.06 -1.61 -29.28
C ILE A 20 -12.92 -3.06 -28.79
N GLU A 21 -11.75 -3.43 -28.30
CA GLU A 21 -11.57 -4.64 -27.50
C GLU A 21 -11.66 -4.26 -26.01
N PHE A 22 -12.75 -4.67 -25.35
CA PHE A 22 -12.84 -4.56 -23.90
C PHE A 22 -12.08 -5.73 -23.27
N ALA A 23 -11.07 -5.42 -22.45
CA ALA A 23 -10.43 -6.44 -21.63
C ALA A 23 -11.46 -7.11 -20.70
N GLY A 24 -11.48 -8.43 -20.68
CA GLY A 24 -12.35 -9.21 -19.80
C GLY A 24 -12.03 -8.99 -18.32
N LEU A 25 -13.06 -9.00 -17.47
CA LEU A 25 -12.89 -8.98 -16.02
C LEU A 25 -12.29 -10.32 -15.57
N VAL A 26 -11.05 -10.31 -15.08
CA VAL A 26 -10.43 -11.47 -14.44
C VAL A 26 -10.73 -11.41 -12.94
N ILE A 27 -11.59 -12.30 -12.46
CA ILE A 27 -11.80 -12.51 -11.02
C ILE A 27 -10.77 -13.53 -10.56
N SER A 28 -9.70 -13.05 -9.92
CA SER A 28 -8.72 -13.93 -9.26
C SER A 28 -9.23 -14.33 -7.88
N GLU A 29 -8.90 -15.56 -7.47
CA GLU A 29 -9.08 -15.97 -6.08
C GLU A 29 -8.32 -15.01 -5.15
N PRO A 30 -8.88 -14.67 -3.97
CA PRO A 30 -8.15 -13.86 -3.01
C PRO A 30 -6.86 -14.57 -2.67
N VAL A 31 -5.74 -13.89 -2.91
CA VAL A 31 -4.42 -14.37 -2.48
C VAL A 31 -4.52 -14.62 -0.98
N THR A 32 -4.41 -15.88 -0.57
CA THR A 32 -4.16 -16.20 0.83
C THR A 32 -2.84 -15.53 1.16
N GLU A 33 -2.88 -14.43 1.91
CA GLU A 33 -1.68 -13.86 2.49
C GLU A 33 -1.03 -14.96 3.31
N GLN A 34 0.04 -15.57 2.77
CA GLN A 34 0.85 -16.46 3.56
C GLN A 34 1.27 -15.65 4.79
N PRO A 35 1.15 -16.20 6.01
CA PRO A 35 1.65 -15.51 7.19
C PRO A 35 3.11 -15.20 6.90
N CYS A 36 3.42 -13.92 6.71
CA CYS A 36 4.77 -13.46 6.47
C CYS A 36 5.55 -13.98 7.67
N SER A 37 6.44 -14.95 7.47
CA SER A 37 7.13 -15.56 8.59
C SER A 37 7.84 -14.44 9.33
N ASP A 38 7.41 -14.13 10.55
CA ASP A 38 8.04 -13.09 11.39
C ASP A 38 9.46 -13.50 11.84
N GLN A 39 9.93 -14.66 11.39
CA GLN A 39 11.29 -15.13 11.58
C GLN A 39 12.29 -14.11 11.05
N GLY A 40 12.96 -13.41 11.97
CA GLY A 40 14.04 -12.47 11.68
C GLY A 40 13.66 -11.00 11.69
N ARG A 41 12.40 -10.63 11.99
CA ARG A 41 12.02 -9.23 12.22
C ARG A 41 12.25 -8.84 13.67
N THR A 42 12.90 -7.70 13.88
CA THR A 42 13.14 -7.13 15.22
C THR A 42 11.99 -6.21 15.58
N GLU A 43 11.54 -6.26 16.84
CA GLU A 43 10.48 -5.40 17.36
C GLU A 43 11.01 -4.49 18.46
N ILE A 44 10.52 -3.25 18.49
CA ILE A 44 10.80 -2.27 19.54
C ILE A 44 9.47 -1.85 20.17
N CYS A 45 9.33 -2.10 21.47
CA CYS A 45 8.13 -1.76 22.25
C CYS A 45 8.40 -0.56 23.16
N VAL A 46 7.58 0.49 23.04
CA VAL A 46 7.64 1.70 23.88
C VAL A 46 6.23 2.01 24.39
N GLY A 47 5.97 1.67 25.66
CA GLY A 47 4.62 1.79 26.23
C GLY A 47 3.60 0.97 25.43
N PRO A 48 2.50 1.57 24.94
CA PRO A 48 1.49 0.88 24.13
C PRO A 48 1.86 0.75 22.65
N VAL A 49 3.01 1.27 22.20
CA VAL A 49 3.41 1.29 20.79
C VAL A 49 4.41 0.17 20.52
N THR A 50 4.11 -0.66 19.52
CA THR A 50 5.03 -1.66 18.97
C THR A 50 5.43 -1.24 17.56
N VAL A 51 6.75 -1.14 17.32
CA VAL A 51 7.32 -0.89 15.99
C VAL A 51 8.01 -2.16 15.52
N ARG A 52 7.52 -2.73 14.42
CA ARG A 52 8.12 -3.90 13.76
C ARG A 52 9.04 -3.44 12.65
N LEU A 53 10.30 -3.86 12.70
CA LEU A 53 11.33 -3.53 11.70
C LEU A 53 11.35 -4.56 10.58
N GLU A 54 11.99 -4.20 9.47
CA GLU A 54 12.27 -5.11 8.37
C GLU A 54 13.14 -6.31 8.82
N ALA A 55 13.03 -7.42 8.10
CA ALA A 55 13.81 -8.62 8.39
C ALA A 55 15.29 -8.35 8.17
N GLY A 56 16.14 -8.73 9.12
CA GLY A 56 17.58 -8.47 9.04
C GLY A 56 17.96 -6.99 9.22
N ALA A 57 17.12 -6.18 9.87
CA ALA A 57 17.43 -4.78 10.20
C ALA A 57 18.83 -4.66 10.82
N SER A 58 19.62 -3.73 10.30
CA SER A 58 20.99 -3.51 10.79
C SER A 58 20.98 -2.90 12.20
N VAL A 59 22.06 -3.11 12.96
CA VAL A 59 22.24 -2.49 14.28
C VAL A 59 22.10 -0.97 14.21
N ALA A 60 22.66 -0.33 13.18
CA ALA A 60 22.55 1.11 12.98
C ALA A 60 21.09 1.56 12.83
N ARG A 61 20.27 0.78 12.11
CA ARG A 61 18.84 1.06 11.93
C ARG A 61 18.05 0.89 13.23
N ILE A 62 18.30 -0.20 13.96
CA ILE A 62 17.65 -0.46 15.26
C ILE A 62 17.95 0.71 16.22
N VAL A 63 19.22 1.13 16.32
CA VAL A 63 19.63 2.24 17.18
C VAL A 63 18.97 3.56 16.76
N ALA A 64 18.89 3.85 15.45
CA ALA A 64 18.26 5.07 14.95
C ALA A 64 16.77 5.13 15.32
N VAL A 65 16.04 4.02 15.16
CA VAL A 65 14.61 3.95 15.52
C VAL A 65 14.41 4.08 17.02
N ALA A 66 15.19 3.34 17.82
CA ALA A 66 15.11 3.42 19.28
C ALA A 66 15.35 4.84 19.81
N ARG A 67 16.34 5.55 19.25
CA ARG A 67 16.62 6.95 19.62
C ARG A 67 15.51 7.90 19.19
N GLY A 68 14.95 7.73 18.00
CA GLY A 68 13.83 8.54 17.53
C GLY A 68 12.59 8.40 18.42
N LEU A 69 12.30 7.18 18.88
CA LEU A 69 11.19 6.90 19.79
C LEU A 69 11.39 7.47 21.21
N ALA A 70 12.64 7.70 21.62
CA ALA A 70 12.98 8.26 22.93
C ALA A 70 12.99 9.80 22.97
N ALA A 71 12.82 10.47 21.82
CA ALA A 71 12.80 11.93 21.76
C ALA A 71 11.52 12.48 22.43
N PRO A 72 11.62 13.53 23.25
CA PRO A 72 10.45 14.20 23.80
C PRO A 72 9.60 14.81 22.68
N SER A 73 8.28 14.73 22.85
CA SER A 73 7.29 15.33 21.94
C SER A 73 7.24 16.85 22.05
#